data_AF-A0A3D2AVG4-F1
#
_entry.id   AF-A0A3D2AVG4-F1
#
_cell.length_a   1.000
_cell.length_b   1.000
_cell.length_c   1.000
_cell.angle_alpha   90.00
_cell.angle_beta   90.00
_cell.angle_gamma   90.00
#
_symmetry.space_group_name_H-M   'P 1'
#
loop_
_entity.id
_entity.type
_entity.pdbx_description
1 polymer ?
#
loop_
_entity_poly.entity_id
_entity_poly.type
_entity_poly.pdbx_seq_one_letter_code
_entity_poly.pdbx_strand_id
1 'polypeptide(L)'
;MLRIGKKLAAVGVMSLVLALVLIACGGDDPTPTPKPAATATPVPAPTATPKPGVTPDPTATPTPAPKEPEFDAEAYFKGKTIRIMVGFNPGGGTDAQARYMSKAWPEFIPGKPRIVVTNMTPVLTERNFVWNSKPDGLTL
;
A
#
# COMPACT_ATOMS: atom_id res chain seq x y z
N MET A 1 -24.37 5.69 -51.38
CA MET A 1 -24.05 7.03 -50.83
C MET A 1 -24.37 7.18 -49.33
N LEU A 2 -25.47 6.62 -48.81
CA LEU A 2 -25.90 6.78 -47.40
C LEU A 2 -24.96 6.20 -46.31
N ARG A 3 -24.19 5.13 -46.61
CA ARG A 3 -23.27 4.49 -45.64
C ARG A 3 -21.98 5.28 -45.39
N ILE A 4 -21.52 6.06 -46.38
CA ILE A 4 -20.33 6.91 -46.26
C ILE A 4 -20.65 8.17 -45.46
N GLY A 5 -21.83 8.77 -45.67
CA GLY A 5 -22.30 9.90 -44.87
C GLY A 5 -22.43 9.59 -43.38
N LYS A 6 -22.86 8.37 -43.03
CA LYS A 6 -22.99 7.93 -41.63
C LYS A 6 -21.63 7.69 -40.95
N LYS A 7 -20.62 7.23 -41.70
CA LYS A 7 -19.24 7.10 -41.21
C LYS A 7 -18.55 8.45 -41.06
N LEU A 8 -18.75 9.38 -42.01
CA LEU A 8 -18.26 10.76 -41.91
C LEU A 8 -18.90 11.51 -40.74
N ALA A 9 -20.21 11.33 -40.52
CA ALA A 9 -20.90 11.87 -39.35
C ALA A 9 -20.36 11.28 -38.04
N ALA A 10 -20.13 9.96 -37.98
CA ALA A 10 -19.57 9.32 -36.78
C ALA A 10 -18.13 9.76 -36.48
N VAL A 11 -17.28 9.92 -37.50
CA VAL A 11 -15.92 10.46 -37.35
C VAL A 11 -15.98 11.92 -36.90
N GLY A 12 -16.88 12.72 -37.48
CA GLY A 12 -17.08 14.12 -37.08
C GLY A 12 -17.53 14.27 -35.62
N VAL A 13 -18.48 13.44 -35.16
CA VAL A 13 -18.90 13.42 -33.75
C VAL A 13 -17.77 12.95 -32.84
N MET A 14 -17.02 11.92 -33.21
CA MET A 14 -15.90 11.43 -32.41
C MET A 14 -14.76 12.45 -32.31
N SER A 15 -14.45 13.17 -33.40
CA SER A 15 -13.46 14.25 -33.39
C SER A 15 -13.92 15.47 -32.58
N LEU A 16 -15.21 15.80 -32.62
CA LEU A 16 -15.78 16.88 -31.80
C LEU A 16 -15.79 16.51 -30.31
N VAL A 17 -16.13 15.26 -29.96
CA VAL A 17 -16.06 14.75 -28.58
C VAL A 17 -14.62 14.72 -28.08
N LEU A 18 -13.66 14.28 -28.91
CA LEU A 18 -12.24 14.29 -28.55
C LEU A 18 -11.69 15.71 -28.36
N ALA A 19 -12.11 16.66 -29.20
CA ALA A 19 -11.75 18.07 -29.05
C ALA A 19 -12.35 18.69 -27.77
N LEU A 20 -13.60 18.35 -27.42
CA LEU A 20 -14.23 18.78 -26.16
C LEU A 20 -13.52 18.20 -24.93
N VAL A 21 -13.06 16.94 -24.99
CA VAL A 21 -12.27 16.32 -23.91
C VAL A 21 -10.91 17.00 -23.75
N LEU A 22 -10.25 17.38 -24.85
CA LEU A 22 -8.96 18.10 -24.79
C LEU A 22 -9.11 19.53 -24.24
N ILE A 23 -10.21 20.21 -24.52
CA ILE A 23 -10.52 21.54 -23.96
C ILE A 23 -10.85 21.45 -22.46
N ALA A 24 -11.44 20.34 -22.00
CA ALA A 24 -11.82 20.14 -20.60
C ALA A 24 -10.66 19.76 -19.66
N CYS A 25 -9.48 19.39 -20.20
CA CYS A 25 -8.28 19.05 -19.41
C CYS A 25 -7.18 20.12 -19.45
N GLY A 26 -7.46 21.31 -20.01
CA GLY A 26 -6.45 22.37 -20.24
C GLY A 26 -6.37 23.46 -19.17
N GLY A 27 -7.00 23.30 -18.00
CA GLY A 27 -7.12 24.36 -17.00
C GLY A 27 -6.98 23.88 -15.57
N ASP A 28 -5.86 23.26 -15.24
CA ASP A 28 -5.41 23.11 -13.85
C ASP A 28 -4.12 23.93 -13.70
N ASP A 29 -4.28 25.21 -13.34
CA ASP A 29 -3.21 25.92 -12.63
C ASP A 29 -2.80 25.05 -11.43
N PRO A 30 -1.52 24.70 -11.26
CA PRO A 30 -1.08 24.01 -10.05
C PRO A 30 -1.25 25.00 -8.89
N THR A 31 -2.38 24.90 -8.19
CA THR A 31 -2.52 25.54 -6.87
C THR A 31 -1.36 25.00 -6.04
N PRO A 32 -0.45 25.85 -5.54
CA PRO A 32 0.67 25.38 -4.75
C PRO A 32 0.11 24.74 -3.48
N THR A 33 0.16 23.40 -3.42
CA THR A 33 -0.10 22.65 -2.19
C THR A 33 0.86 23.19 -1.12
N PRO A 34 0.38 23.69 0.03
CA PRO A 34 1.27 24.11 1.09
C PRO A 34 2.14 22.91 1.50
N LYS A 35 3.46 23.05 1.29
CA LYS A 35 4.46 22.12 1.81
C LYS A 35 4.24 22.02 3.32
N PRO A 36 4.06 20.81 3.89
CA PRO A 36 3.97 20.64 5.33
C PRO A 36 5.17 21.33 5.99
N ALA A 37 4.89 22.31 6.85
CA ALA A 37 5.92 22.93 7.68
C ALA A 37 6.58 21.80 8.47
N ALA A 38 7.92 21.76 8.45
CA ALA A 38 8.68 20.79 9.21
C ALA A 38 8.20 20.80 10.67
N THR A 39 7.58 19.71 11.09
CA THR A 39 7.30 19.49 12.51
C THR A 39 8.65 19.54 13.21
N ALA A 40 8.82 20.53 14.09
CA ALA A 40 10.01 20.62 14.91
C ALA A 40 10.18 19.30 15.66
N THR A 41 11.29 18.62 15.39
CA THR A 41 11.76 17.51 16.22
C THR A 41 11.76 18.00 17.67
N PRO A 42 11.14 17.27 18.61
CA PRO A 42 11.19 17.66 20.01
C PRO A 42 12.67 17.75 20.43
N VAL A 43 13.07 18.93 20.88
CA VAL A 43 14.39 19.17 21.46
C VAL A 43 14.50 18.25 22.69
N PRO A 44 15.47 17.31 22.73
CA PRO A 44 15.68 16.52 23.93
C PRO A 44 16.04 17.45 25.09
N ALA A 45 15.35 17.27 26.23
CA ALA A 45 15.64 17.98 27.47
C ALA A 45 17.14 17.84 27.83
N PRO A 46 17.79 18.89 28.38
CA PRO A 46 19.20 18.81 28.73
C PRO A 46 19.41 17.74 29.81
N THR A 47 20.12 16.68 29.43
CA THR A 47 20.63 15.66 30.35
C THR A 47 21.51 16.31 31.40
N ALA A 48 21.20 16.09 32.68
CA ALA A 48 22.02 16.54 33.80
C ALA A 48 23.46 16.02 33.65
N THR A 49 24.43 16.91 33.82
CA THR A 49 25.86 16.61 33.82
C THR A 49 26.18 15.54 34.88
N PRO A 50 26.74 14.37 34.50
CA PRO A 50 27.23 13.42 35.48
C PRO A 50 28.46 13.99 36.20
N LYS A 51 28.44 13.91 37.53
CA LYS A 51 29.56 14.23 38.41
C LYS A 51 30.77 13.33 38.07
N PRO A 52 32.01 13.87 37.93
CA PRO A 52 33.19 13.06 37.65
C PRO A 52 33.58 12.22 38.87
N GLY A 53 33.87 10.94 38.63
CA GLY A 53 34.73 10.14 39.49
C GLY A 53 34.11 8.85 39.99
N VAL A 54 34.16 7.80 39.16
CA VAL A 54 34.40 6.44 39.66
C VAL A 54 35.38 5.77 38.70
N THR A 55 36.46 5.26 39.29
CA THR A 55 37.53 4.41 38.77
C THR A 55 37.06 3.38 37.72
N PRO A 56 37.85 3.07 36.66
CA PRO A 56 37.47 2.06 35.68
C PRO A 56 37.34 0.67 36.34
N ASP A 57 36.09 0.21 36.47
CA ASP A 57 35.71 -1.17 36.76
C ASP A 57 36.11 -2.03 35.54
N PRO A 58 36.74 -3.22 35.68
CA PRO A 58 37.07 -4.08 34.54
C PRO A 58 35.84 -4.30 33.67
N THR A 59 35.96 -3.90 32.41
CA THR A 59 34.98 -4.11 31.33
C THR A 59 34.42 -5.53 31.41
N ALA A 60 33.20 -5.67 31.95
CA ALA A 60 32.44 -6.89 31.81
C ALA A 60 32.22 -7.12 30.31
N THR A 61 32.65 -8.28 29.82
CA THR A 61 32.33 -8.74 28.48
C THR A 61 30.81 -8.66 28.30
N PRO A 62 30.29 -7.99 27.26
CA PRO A 62 28.86 -7.92 27.04
C PRO A 62 28.31 -9.34 26.93
N THR A 63 27.47 -9.73 27.86
CA THR A 63 26.71 -10.97 27.78
C THR A 63 25.85 -10.88 26.51
N PRO A 64 25.98 -11.82 25.56
CA PRO A 64 25.17 -11.78 24.34
C PRO A 64 23.69 -11.71 24.70
N ALA A 65 22.99 -10.70 24.17
CA ALA A 65 21.54 -10.63 24.29
C ALA A 65 20.92 -11.94 23.77
N PRO A 66 19.89 -12.50 24.44
CA PRO A 66 19.20 -13.68 23.95
C PRO A 66 18.76 -13.46 22.51
N LYS A 67 19.17 -14.37 21.62
CA LYS A 67 18.75 -14.35 20.22
C LYS A 67 17.25 -14.64 20.21
N GLU A 68 16.43 -13.65 19.92
CA GLU A 68 14.98 -13.83 19.76
C GLU A 68 14.73 -14.94 18.73
N PRO A 69 13.68 -15.76 18.91
CA PRO A 69 13.36 -16.81 17.96
C PRO A 69 13.15 -16.19 16.58
N GLU A 70 13.96 -16.61 15.63
CA GLU A 70 13.93 -16.13 14.26
C GLU A 70 12.69 -16.70 13.54
N PHE A 71 11.91 -15.84 12.90
CA PHE A 71 10.76 -16.25 12.10
C PHE A 71 11.22 -16.73 10.72
N ASP A 72 11.07 -18.02 10.45
CA ASP A 72 11.30 -18.57 9.11
C ASP A 72 10.12 -18.26 8.18
N ALA A 73 10.22 -17.13 7.49
CA ALA A 73 9.19 -16.67 6.57
C ALA A 73 8.99 -17.59 5.37
N GLU A 74 10.07 -18.19 4.84
CA GLU A 74 9.98 -19.06 3.66
C GLU A 74 9.24 -20.34 4.00
N ALA A 75 9.63 -21.02 5.08
CA ALA A 75 8.93 -22.22 5.53
C ALA A 75 7.48 -21.92 5.92
N TYR A 76 7.22 -20.75 6.50
CA TYR A 76 5.87 -20.36 6.86
C TYR A 76 4.98 -20.14 5.64
N PHE A 77 5.36 -19.27 4.69
CA PHE A 77 4.46 -18.87 3.61
C PHE A 77 4.39 -19.87 2.45
N LYS A 78 5.35 -20.79 2.33
CA LYS A 78 5.38 -21.80 1.26
C LYS A 78 4.10 -22.63 1.22
N GLY A 79 3.45 -22.65 0.06
CA GLY A 79 2.19 -23.37 -0.17
C GLY A 79 0.95 -22.75 0.50
N LYS A 80 1.09 -21.65 1.25
CA LYS A 80 -0.04 -20.93 1.83
C LYS A 80 -0.70 -20.01 0.80
N THR A 81 -1.92 -19.58 1.12
CA THR A 81 -2.66 -18.59 0.34
C THR A 81 -2.90 -17.36 1.19
N ILE A 82 -2.48 -16.19 0.70
CA ILE A 82 -2.83 -14.89 1.27
C ILE A 82 -4.10 -14.40 0.55
N ARG A 83 -5.08 -13.96 1.33
CA ARG A 83 -6.34 -13.40 0.84
C ARG A 83 -6.33 -11.90 1.06
N ILE A 84 -6.41 -11.14 -0.05
CA ILE A 84 -6.64 -9.70 -0.03
C ILE A 84 -8.15 -9.49 -0.03
N MET A 85 -8.65 -8.88 1.03
CA MET A 85 -10.04 -8.51 1.20
C MET A 85 -10.29 -7.15 0.57
N VAL A 86 -11.34 -7.07 -0.24
CA VAL A 86 -11.73 -5.82 -0.91
C VAL A 86 -13.14 -5.45 -0.46
N GLY A 87 -13.25 -4.32 0.24
CA GLY A 87 -14.52 -3.79 0.78
C GLY A 87 -15.54 -3.31 -0.26
N PHE A 88 -15.20 -3.34 -1.55
CA PHE A 88 -15.97 -2.78 -2.66
C PHE A 88 -16.40 -3.85 -3.67
N ASN A 89 -17.40 -3.52 -4.48
CA ASN A 89 -17.92 -4.40 -5.53
C ASN A 89 -16.80 -4.83 -6.50
N PRO A 90 -16.83 -6.09 -6.98
CA PRO A 90 -15.93 -6.58 -8.02
C PRO A 90 -15.93 -5.66 -9.25
N GLY A 91 -14.78 -5.50 -9.90
CA GLY A 91 -14.62 -4.67 -11.10
C GLY A 91 -14.45 -3.17 -10.85
N GLY A 92 -14.57 -2.69 -9.60
CA GLY A 92 -14.20 -1.31 -9.23
C GLY A 92 -12.69 -1.07 -9.22
N GLY A 93 -12.27 0.19 -9.08
CA GLY A 93 -10.84 0.57 -9.09
C GLY A 93 -10.01 -0.17 -8.03
N THR A 94 -10.54 -0.33 -6.81
CA THR A 94 -9.86 -1.06 -5.73
C THR A 94 -9.69 -2.55 -6.05
N ASP A 95 -10.73 -3.18 -6.62
CA ASP A 95 -10.66 -4.59 -7.04
C ASP A 95 -9.66 -4.80 -8.17
N ALA A 96 -9.67 -3.91 -9.17
CA ALA A 96 -8.72 -3.93 -10.27
C ALA A 96 -7.27 -3.75 -9.79
N GLN A 97 -7.02 -2.79 -8.89
CA GLN A 97 -5.71 -2.58 -8.28
C GLN A 97 -5.25 -3.81 -7.49
N ALA A 98 -6.10 -4.37 -6.63
CA ALA A 98 -5.77 -5.55 -5.85
C ALA A 98 -5.40 -6.74 -6.75
N ARG A 99 -6.15 -6.97 -7.84
CA ARG A 99 -5.88 -8.05 -8.81
C ARG A 99 -4.62 -7.81 -9.64
N TYR A 100 -4.28 -6.55 -9.90
CA TYR A 100 -3.01 -6.21 -10.54
C TYR A 100 -1.84 -6.54 -9.61
N MET A 101 -1.93 -6.11 -8.35
CA MET A 101 -0.89 -6.33 -7.34
C MET A 101 -0.73 -7.81 -6.97
N SER A 102 -1.82 -8.56 -6.85
CA SER A 102 -1.80 -9.98 -6.47
C SER A 102 -1.00 -10.86 -7.44
N LYS A 103 -0.78 -10.41 -8.68
CA LYS A 103 0.04 -11.11 -9.67
C LYS A 103 1.55 -10.96 -9.42
N ALA A 104 1.98 -9.80 -8.93
CA ALA A 104 3.40 -9.46 -8.77
C ALA A 104 3.91 -9.72 -7.35
N TRP A 105 3.06 -9.53 -6.34
CA TRP A 105 3.41 -9.68 -4.94
C TRP A 105 4.00 -11.03 -4.51
N PRO A 106 3.63 -12.19 -5.08
CA PRO A 106 4.25 -13.47 -4.71
C PRO A 106 5.76 -13.50 -4.89
N GLU A 107 6.31 -12.71 -5.82
CA GLU A 107 7.76 -12.66 -6.08
C GLU A 107 8.55 -12.00 -4.93
N PHE A 108 7.88 -11.16 -4.12
CA PHE A 108 8.50 -10.40 -3.03
C PHE A 108 8.30 -11.03 -1.65
N ILE A 109 7.55 -12.13 -1.57
CA ILE A 109 7.27 -12.81 -0.31
C ILE A 109 8.01 -14.15 -0.32
N PRO A 110 8.87 -14.43 0.69
CA PRO A 110 9.51 -15.74 0.83
C PRO A 110 8.50 -16.88 0.73
N GLY A 111 8.85 -17.98 0.07
CA GLY A 111 7.94 -19.11 -0.15
C GLY A 111 6.90 -18.91 -1.26
N LYS A 112 6.86 -17.73 -1.91
CA LYS A 112 6.01 -17.41 -3.08
C LYS A 112 4.55 -17.85 -2.90
N PRO A 113 3.85 -17.36 -1.85
CA PRO A 113 2.48 -17.77 -1.57
C PRO A 113 1.53 -17.40 -2.70
N ARG A 114 0.46 -18.18 -2.84
CA ARG A 114 -0.63 -17.81 -3.74
C ARG A 114 -1.38 -16.61 -3.16
N ILE A 115 -1.67 -15.60 -3.96
CA ILE A 115 -2.46 -14.44 -3.51
C ILE A 115 -3.79 -14.42 -4.25
N VAL A 116 -4.89 -14.33 -3.50
CA VAL A 116 -6.25 -14.30 -4.04
C VAL A 116 -6.99 -13.06 -3.55
N VAL A 117 -7.76 -12.44 -4.43
CA VAL A 117 -8.62 -11.30 -4.10
C VAL A 117 -10.03 -11.80 -3.78
N THR A 118 -10.58 -11.41 -2.64
CA THR A 118 -11.95 -11.72 -2.22
C THR A 118 -12.70 -10.43 -1.90
N ASN A 119 -13.82 -10.20 -2.58
CA ASN A 119 -14.66 -9.05 -2.29
C ASN A 119 -15.62 -9.35 -1.13
N MET A 120 -15.75 -8.40 -0.21
CA MET A 120 -16.71 -8.44 0.89
C MET A 120 -17.27 -7.03 1.08
N THR A 121 -18.47 -6.78 0.58
CA THR A 121 -19.10 -5.45 0.62
C THR A 121 -20.18 -5.42 1.69
N PRO A 122 -20.37 -4.31 2.43
CA PRO A 122 -19.64 -3.02 2.38
C PRO A 122 -18.30 -3.03 3.12
N VAL A 123 -17.51 -1.97 2.92
CA VAL A 123 -16.19 -1.78 3.56
C VAL A 123 -16.21 -1.92 5.09
N LEU A 124 -17.31 -1.56 5.76
CA LEU A 124 -17.41 -1.73 7.21
C LEU A 124 -17.45 -3.22 7.61
N THR A 125 -18.12 -4.06 6.82
CA THR A 125 -18.18 -5.50 7.05
C THR A 125 -16.81 -6.13 6.79
N GLU A 126 -16.14 -5.75 5.72
CA GLU A 126 -14.79 -6.23 5.41
C GLU A 126 -13.77 -5.82 6.47
N ARG A 127 -13.73 -4.55 6.87
CA ARG A 127 -12.82 -4.10 7.93
C ARG A 127 -13.07 -4.80 9.26
N ASN A 128 -14.33 -5.01 9.63
CA ASN A 128 -14.66 -5.78 10.83
C ASN A 128 -14.23 -7.24 10.71
N PHE A 129 -14.35 -7.85 9.52
CA PHE A 129 -13.88 -9.20 9.28
C PHE A 129 -12.35 -9.30 9.39
N VAL A 130 -11.60 -8.41 8.75
CA VAL A 130 -10.13 -8.38 8.83
C VAL A 130 -9.68 -8.13 10.27
N TRP A 131 -10.33 -7.22 11.01
CA TRP A 131 -10.02 -6.93 12.41
C TRP A 131 -10.17 -8.14 13.33
N ASN A 132 -11.16 -9.00 13.08
CA ASN A 132 -11.43 -10.20 13.86
C ASN A 132 -10.75 -11.45 13.29
N SER A 133 -10.00 -11.33 12.19
CA SER A 133 -9.27 -12.45 11.60
C SER A 133 -8.02 -12.77 12.42
N LYS A 134 -7.47 -13.97 12.21
CA LYS A 134 -6.20 -14.34 12.85
C LYS A 134 -5.10 -13.39 12.37
N PRO A 135 -4.24 -12.88 13.27
CA PRO A 135 -3.10 -12.04 12.90
C PRO A 135 -1.94 -12.88 12.36
N ASP A 136 -2.23 -13.72 11.36
CA ASP A 136 -1.33 -14.74 10.82
C ASP A 136 -0.71 -14.34 9.46
N GLY A 137 -1.03 -13.13 8.99
CA GLY A 137 -0.55 -12.58 7.72
C GLY A 137 -1.22 -13.18 6.47
N LEU A 138 -2.24 -14.01 6.61
CA LEU A 138 -2.93 -14.66 5.48
C LEU A 138 -4.24 -13.99 5.08
N THR A 139 -4.73 -13.04 5.89
CA THR A 139 -5.91 -12.21 5.59
C THR A 139 -5.53 -10.75 5.73
N LEU A 140 -5.57 -10.01 4.63
CA LEU A 140 -5.13 -8.62 4.51
C LEU A 140 -6.25 -7.77 3.92
#